data_AF-A0A1C5YKG7-F1
#
_entry.id   AF-A0A1C5YKG7-F1
#
_cell.length_a   1.000
_cell.length_b   1.000
_cell.length_c   1.000
_cell.angle_alpha   90.00
_cell.angle_beta   90.00
_cell.angle_gamma   90.00
#
_symmetry.space_group_name_H-M   'P 1'
#
loop_
_entity.id
_entity.type
_entity.pdbx_description
1 polymer ?
#
loop_
_entity_poly.entity_id
_entity_poly.type
_entity_poly.pdbx_seq_one_letter_code
_entity_poly.pdbx_strand_id
1 'polypeptide(L)'
;MMYIHYCRHCKRIHMLNGHKKYCPACRGHLNELKISYLKYVNLAPADRRAFRDRLGDPAELAACTADMRRSYDYAKWLQLTSKVEHSHSQNYAAYSH
;
A
#
# COMPACT_ATOMS: atom_id res chain seq x y z
N MET A 1 2.35 -3.44 -8.91
CA MET A 1 2.73 -4.41 -7.85
C MET A 1 1.47 -4.88 -7.13
N MET A 2 1.38 -6.17 -6.80
CA MET A 2 0.23 -6.79 -6.13
C MET A 2 0.33 -6.61 -4.62
N TYR A 3 -0.79 -6.24 -3.99
CA TYR A 3 -0.94 -6.00 -2.57
C TYR A 3 -2.14 -6.78 -2.04
N ILE A 4 -2.13 -7.00 -0.72
CA ILE A 4 -3.18 -7.71 0.00
C ILE A 4 -4.12 -6.68 0.60
N HIS A 5 -5.41 -6.79 0.28
CA HIS A 5 -6.45 -5.87 0.72
C HIS A 5 -7.52 -6.61 1.51
N TYR A 6 -8.05 -5.99 2.56
CA TYR A 6 -9.20 -6.51 3.30
C TYR A 6 -10.42 -5.64 3.09
N CYS A 7 -11.56 -6.28 2.79
CA CYS A 7 -12.85 -5.61 2.76
C CYS A 7 -13.63 -5.92 4.04
N ARG A 8 -13.92 -4.89 4.85
CA ARG A 8 -14.71 -5.02 6.08
C ARG A 8 -16.14 -5.51 5.85
N HIS A 9 -16.73 -5.10 4.72
CA HIS A 9 -18.12 -5.43 4.41
C HIS A 9 -18.25 -6.88 3.94
N CYS A 10 -17.37 -7.30 3.02
CA CYS A 10 -17.37 -8.67 2.52
C CYS A 10 -16.67 -9.66 3.47
N LYS A 11 -15.92 -9.17 4.46
CA LYS A 11 -15.02 -9.95 5.33
C LYS A 11 -14.07 -10.85 4.53
N ARG A 12 -13.55 -10.32 3.41
CA ARG A 12 -12.72 -11.06 2.43
C ARG A 12 -11.41 -10.34 2.18
N ILE A 13 -10.39 -11.16 1.92
CA ILE A 13 -9.08 -10.72 1.45
C ILE A 13 -9.05 -10.77 -0.07
N HIS A 14 -8.53 -9.71 -0.69
CA HIS A 14 -8.35 -9.58 -2.13
C HIS A 14 -6.87 -9.35 -2.46
N MET A 15 -6.38 -9.98 -3.53
CA MET A 15 -5.05 -9.75 -4.08
C MET A 15 -5.21 -8.82 -5.27
N LEU A 16 -4.89 -7.54 -5.10
CA LEU A 16 -5.16 -6.50 -6.10
C LEU A 16 -3.94 -5.60 -6.27
N ASN A 17 -3.90 -4.85 -7.38
CA ASN A 17 -2.92 -3.78 -7.53
C ASN A 17 -3.09 -2.71 -6.44
N GLY A 18 -2.00 -2.12 -5.96
CA GLY A 18 -2.00 -1.19 -4.82
C GLY A 18 -2.85 0.08 -5.00
N HIS A 19 -3.10 0.51 -6.24
CA HIS A 19 -3.95 1.68 -6.51
C HIS A 19 -5.46 1.41 -6.32
N LYS A 20 -5.88 0.17 -6.03
CA LYS A 20 -7.30 -0.18 -5.88
C LYS A 20 -7.79 0.18 -4.48
N LYS A 21 -8.74 1.12 -4.40
CA LYS A 21 -9.33 1.59 -3.14
C LYS A 21 -10.68 0.95 -2.78
N TYR A 22 -11.34 0.32 -3.76
CA TYR A 22 -12.71 -0.18 -3.60
C TYR A 22 -12.81 -1.67 -3.89
N CYS A 23 -13.63 -2.35 -3.11
CA CYS A 23 -13.88 -3.78 -3.23
C CYS A 23 -14.61 -4.07 -4.55
N PRO A 24 -14.14 -5.03 -5.36
CA PRO A 24 -14.80 -5.36 -6.63
C PRO A 24 -16.19 -5.99 -6.45
N ALA A 25 -16.48 -6.55 -5.26
CA ALA A 25 -17.76 -7.20 -4.97
C ALA A 25 -18.81 -6.21 -4.43
N CYS A 26 -18.48 -5.45 -3.39
CA CYS A 26 -19.46 -4.60 -2.70
C CYS A 26 -19.23 -3.09 -2.87
N ARG A 27 -18.20 -2.68 -3.63
CA ARG A 27 -17.77 -1.28 -3.82
C ARG A 27 -17.39 -0.53 -2.54
N GLY A 28 -17.38 -1.21 -1.39
CA GLY A 28 -16.92 -0.65 -0.11
C GLY A 28 -15.42 -0.42 -0.09
N HIS A 29 -14.96 0.44 0.84
CA HIS A 29 -13.54 0.78 0.96
C HIS A 29 -12.70 -0.43 1.36
N LEU A 30 -11.51 -0.54 0.75
CA LEU A 30 -10.51 -1.54 1.09
C LEU A 30 -9.48 -0.98 2.07
N ASN A 31 -8.99 -1.86 2.93
CA ASN A 31 -7.83 -1.66 3.77
C ASN A 31 -6.64 -2.39 3.14
N GLU A 32 -5.67 -1.66 2.61
CA GLU A 32 -4.39 -2.27 2.21
C GLU A 32 -3.67 -2.78 3.47
N LEU A 33 -3.20 -4.02 3.45
CA LEU A 33 -2.57 -4.67 4.61
C LEU A 33 -1.04 -4.61 4.50
N LYS A 34 -0.36 -4.54 5.65
CA LYS A 34 1.11 -4.55 5.76
C LYS A 34 1.76 -5.85 5.28
N ILE A 35 1.01 -6.96 5.23
CA ILE A 35 1.54 -8.26 4.81
C ILE A 35 1.87 -8.24 3.31
N SER A 36 3.09 -8.63 2.96
CA SER A 36 3.49 -8.73 1.56
C SER A 36 2.74 -9.88 0.85
N TYR A 37 2.58 -9.76 -0.47
CA TYR A 37 1.97 -10.80 -1.29
C TYR A 37 2.61 -12.18 -1.05
N LEU A 38 3.94 -12.26 -1.16
CA LEU A 38 4.72 -13.50 -0.97
C LEU A 38 4.49 -14.11 0.42
N LYS A 39 4.50 -13.30 1.48
CA LYS A 39 4.24 -13.81 2.84
C LYS A 39 2.84 -14.39 2.94
N TYR A 40 1.81 -13.70 2.41
CA TYR A 40 0.42 -14.15 2.51
C TYR A 40 0.15 -15.46 1.74
N VAL A 41 0.66 -15.59 0.52
CA VAL A 41 0.42 -16.81 -0.29
C VAL A 41 1.12 -18.04 0.29
N ASN A 42 2.25 -17.84 0.97
CA ASN A 42 3.02 -18.91 1.62
C ASN A 42 2.51 -19.30 3.01
N LEU A 43 1.52 -18.60 3.57
CA LEU A 43 0.87 -19.01 4.82
C LEU A 43 0.15 -20.35 4.65
N ALA A 44 0.16 -21.19 5.67
CA ALA A 44 -0.64 -22.40 5.69
C ALA A 44 -2.14 -22.06 5.59
N PRO A 45 -2.99 -22.94 5.04
CA PRO A 45 -4.42 -22.69 4.92
C PRO A 45 -5.09 -22.34 6.26
N ALA A 46 -4.64 -22.94 7.37
CA ALA A 46 -5.13 -22.62 8.71
C ALA A 46 -4.78 -21.19 9.12
N ASP A 47 -3.53 -20.78 8.93
CA ASP A 47 -3.05 -19.43 9.26
C ASP A 47 -3.74 -18.36 8.41
N ARG A 48 -4.04 -18.66 7.13
CA ARG A 48 -4.81 -17.74 6.28
C ARG A 48 -6.22 -17.50 6.80
N ARG A 49 -6.88 -18.54 7.31
CA ARG A 49 -8.20 -18.43 7.94
C ARG A 49 -8.12 -17.64 9.24
N ALA A 50 -7.20 -18.01 10.12
CA ALA A 50 -6.99 -17.31 11.39
C ALA A 50 -6.66 -15.82 11.18
N PHE A 51 -5.81 -15.51 10.19
CA PHE A 51 -5.48 -14.14 9.83
C PHE A 51 -6.72 -13.37 9.33
N ARG A 52 -7.52 -13.94 8.43
CA ARG A 52 -8.77 -13.33 7.96
C ARG A 52 -9.73 -13.07 9.11
N ASP A 53 -9.87 -14.03 10.03
CA ASP A 53 -10.84 -13.96 11.12
C ASP A 53 -10.44 -12.86 12.13
N ARG A 54 -9.14 -12.72 12.43
CA ARG A 54 -8.58 -11.62 13.23
C ARG A 54 -8.88 -10.25 12.63
N LEU A 55 -8.81 -10.08 11.31
CA LEU A 55 -9.13 -8.81 10.63
C LEU A 55 -10.59 -8.37 10.79
N GLY A 56 -11.47 -9.25 11.30
CA GLY A 56 -12.83 -8.88 11.66
C GLY A 56 -12.91 -7.94 12.87
N ASP A 57 -11.89 -7.95 13.73
CA ASP A 57 -11.75 -7.01 14.85
C ASP A 57 -11.17 -5.67 14.34
N PRO A 58 -11.86 -4.53 14.56
CA PRO A 58 -11.36 -3.21 14.18
C PRO A 58 -9.96 -2.88 14.70
N ALA A 59 -9.60 -3.31 15.92
CA ALA A 59 -8.28 -3.02 16.50
C ALA A 59 -7.16 -3.77 15.78
N GLU A 60 -7.34 -5.07 15.57
CA GLU A 60 -6.44 -5.94 14.79
C GLU A 60 -6.32 -5.46 13.34
N LEU A 61 -7.43 -5.06 12.72
CA LEU A 61 -7.43 -4.52 11.37
C LEU A 61 -6.61 -3.23 11.27
N ALA A 62 -6.77 -2.30 12.23
CA ALA A 62 -5.99 -1.07 12.26
C ALA A 62 -4.48 -1.38 12.41
N ALA A 63 -4.11 -2.32 13.28
CA ALA A 63 -2.72 -2.75 13.45
C ALA A 63 -2.12 -3.37 12.17
N CYS A 64 -2.94 -4.07 11.39
CA CYS A 64 -2.53 -4.73 10.15
C CYS A 64 -2.60 -3.83 8.91
N THR A 65 -3.30 -2.68 8.96
CA THR A 65 -3.48 -1.79 7.81
C THR A 65 -2.19 -1.02 7.50
N ALA A 66 -1.76 -1.02 6.25
CA ALA A 66 -0.59 -0.27 5.80
C ALA A 66 -0.78 1.22 6.08
N ASP A 67 0.25 1.85 6.63
CA ASP A 67 0.19 3.27 6.94
C ASP A 67 0.26 4.09 5.65
N MET A 68 -0.78 4.91 5.41
CA MET A 68 -0.88 5.80 4.25
C MET A 68 0.22 6.89 4.27
N ARG A 69 0.95 7.06 5.39
CA ARG A 69 1.96 8.10 5.56
C ARG A 69 3.08 8.09 4.51
N ARG A 70 3.42 6.94 3.93
CA ARG A 70 4.52 6.86 2.94
C ARG A 70 4.29 7.70 1.69
N SER A 71 3.05 7.85 1.22
CA SER A 71 2.78 8.70 0.05
C SER A 71 2.79 10.19 0.40
N TYR A 72 2.38 10.54 1.62
CA TYR A 72 2.43 11.93 2.10
C TYR A 72 3.86 12.39 2.32
N ASP A 73 4.70 11.58 2.94
CA ASP A 73 6.11 11.91 3.20
C ASP A 73 6.88 12.10 1.88
N TYR A 74 6.63 11.26 0.87
CA TYR A 74 7.22 11.42 -0.46
C TYR A 74 6.69 12.64 -1.23
N ALA A 75 5.37 12.86 -1.23
CA ALA A 75 4.78 14.04 -1.88
C ALA A 75 5.24 15.35 -1.21
N LYS A 76 5.34 15.36 0.12
CA LYS A 76 5.87 16.48 0.90
C LYS A 76 7.35 16.69 0.63
N TRP A 77 8.14 15.61 0.53
CA TRP A 77 9.55 15.69 0.16
C TRP A 77 9.74 16.27 -1.25
N LEU A 78 8.99 15.80 -2.25
CA LEU A 78 9.01 16.36 -3.61
C LEU A 78 8.67 17.86 -3.64
N GLN A 79 7.67 18.29 -2.86
CA GLN A 79 7.31 19.70 -2.74
C GLN A 79 8.38 20.55 -2.03
N LEU A 80 9.17 19.95 -1.13
CA LEU A 80 10.28 20.64 -0.46
C LEU A 80 11.49 20.75 -1.40
N THR A 81 11.81 19.70 -2.16
CA THR A 81 12.93 19.72 -3.10
C THR A 81 12.66 20.57 -4.34
N SER A 82 11.39 20.72 -4.77
CA SER A 82 11.03 21.58 -5.89
C SER A 82 11.11 23.09 -5.57
N LYS A 83 11.25 23.46 -4.29
CA LYS A 83 11.40 24.86 -3.83
C LYS A 83 12.86 25.26 -3.61
N VAL A 84 13.79 24.32 -3.76
CA VAL A 84 15.22 24.65 -3.85
C VAL A 84 15.44 25.14 -5.27
N GLU A 85 15.60 26.46 -5.44
CA GLU A 85 16.13 27.00 -6.69
C GLU A 85 17.40 26.22 -7.04
N HIS A 86 17.42 25.63 -8.23
CA HIS A 86 18.62 25.02 -8.78
C HIS A 86 19.62 26.15 -9.12
N SER A 87 20.29 26.70 -8.11
CA SER A 87 21.60 27.29 -8.35
C SER A 87 22.57 26.12 -8.56
N HIS A 88 23.29 26.14 -9.68
CA HIS A 88 24.30 25.17 -10.10
C HIS A 88 23.80 23.89 -10.80
N SER A 89 23.79 23.90 -12.13
CA SER A 89 24.99 23.55 -12.91
C SER A 89 24.70 23.60 -14.42
N GLN A 90 25.39 24.49 -15.15
CA GLN A 90 25.30 24.62 -16.61
C GLN A 90 26.10 23.54 -17.38
N ASN A 91 26.51 22.44 -16.75
CA ASN A 91 27.53 21.52 -17.30
C ASN A 91 27.04 20.11 -17.66
N TYR A 92 25.74 19.82 -17.71
CA TYR A 92 25.23 18.48 -18.11
C TYR A 92 25.03 18.29 -19.62
N ALA A 93 25.52 19.19 -20.47
CA ALA A 93 25.38 19.09 -21.93
C ALA A 93 26.56 18.42 -22.66
N ALA A 94 27.39 17.62 -21.97
CA ALA A 94 28.65 17.12 -22.54
C ALA A 94 28.78 15.60 -22.75
N TYR A 95 27.72 14.80 -22.62
CA TYR A 95 27.75 13.39 -23.04
C TYR A 95 26.47 12.99 -23.76
N SER A 96 26.41 13.37 -25.03
CA SER A 96 25.57 12.77 -26.06
C SER A 96 26.39 12.79 -27.34
N HIS A 97 27.30 11.82 -27.51
CA HIS A 97 27.76 11.30 -28.80
C HIS A 97 28.38 9.92 -28.59
#